data_AF-A0A9C9XR49-F1
#
_entry.id   AF-A0A9C9XR49-F1
#
_cell.length_a   1.000
_cell.length_b   1.000
_cell.length_c   1.000
_cell.angle_alpha   90.00
_cell.angle_beta   90.00
_cell.angle_gamma   90.00
#
_symmetry.space_group_name_H-M   'P 1'
#
loop_
_entity.id
_entity.type
_entity.pdbx_description
1 polymer ?
#
loop_
_entity_poly.entity_id
_entity_poly.type
_entity_poly.pdbx_seq_one_letter_code
_entity_poly.pdbx_strand_id
1 'polypeptide(L)'
;MGKQSAFDQGTMKGQGSPPVDDLLNQMNLPPAVAGFLRRNQVAILTSVIVVVLLVVGIALFDSYRSYRISKAADALDAATVAASGQREQLLHQVIDKYGSTPSALWARIELARLQQDKGNIAGAIAILEKVNSELSADDPARPLVLFNLGGLYEQEKKPDQALLSYRELSGIKGFDAEAFKAMGRVYEEEKNRDKAAEMYRKYLALTGKEGQDTRGGDPERKLIEARLNRLQS
;
A
#
# COMPACT_ATOMS: atom_id res chain seq x y z
N MET A 1 74.11 35.39 25.86
CA MET A 1 74.23 34.30 24.86
C MET A 1 72.95 33.49 24.94
N GLY A 2 72.17 33.19 23.91
CA GLY A 2 72.17 33.41 22.48
C GLY A 2 70.92 32.68 21.99
N LYS A 3 70.14 33.34 21.12
CA LYS A 3 68.83 32.92 20.60
C LYS A 3 68.92 31.57 19.87
N GLN A 4 67.83 30.80 19.83
CA GLN A 4 67.11 30.52 18.57
C GLN A 4 65.84 29.68 18.80
N SER A 5 64.73 30.29 18.43
CA SER A 5 63.42 29.70 18.21
C SER A 5 63.46 28.89 16.90
N ALA A 6 63.00 27.64 16.93
CA ALA A 6 62.91 26.76 15.77
C ALA A 6 61.47 26.68 15.22
N PHE A 7 60.72 27.77 15.27
CA PHE A 7 59.54 27.94 14.41
C PHE A 7 60.02 28.44 13.05
N ASP A 8 60.55 27.53 12.25
CA ASP A 8 60.75 27.76 10.82
C ASP A 8 59.41 27.48 10.13
N GLN A 9 58.59 28.52 9.99
CA GLN A 9 57.45 28.52 9.06
C GLN A 9 58.01 28.55 7.64
N GLY A 10 58.55 27.40 7.21
CA GLY A 10 58.86 27.11 5.83
C GLY A 10 57.57 27.20 5.02
N THR A 11 57.48 28.25 4.22
CA THR A 11 56.42 28.51 3.25
C THR A 11 56.26 27.34 2.29
N MET A 12 55.36 26.41 2.58
CA MET A 12 54.80 25.49 1.60
C MET A 12 53.83 26.26 0.71
N LYS A 13 54.37 27.11 -0.17
CA LYS A 13 53.69 27.59 -1.38
C LYS A 13 53.61 26.41 -2.36
N GLY A 14 52.85 25.39 -2.00
CA GLY A 14 52.38 24.36 -2.91
C GLY A 14 51.14 24.88 -3.62
N GLN A 15 51.33 25.72 -4.63
CA GLN A 15 50.33 25.94 -5.68
C GLN A 15 50.09 24.61 -6.41
N GLY A 16 49.30 23.73 -5.82
CA GLY A 16 48.53 22.78 -6.61
C GLY A 16 47.43 23.59 -7.25
N SER A 17 47.38 23.62 -8.59
CA SER A 17 46.19 24.10 -9.31
C SER A 17 44.95 23.49 -8.66
N PRO A 18 43.83 24.23 -8.51
CA PRO A 18 42.63 23.66 -7.91
C PRO A 18 42.31 22.31 -8.58
N PRO A 19 41.80 21.30 -7.86
CA PRO A 19 41.67 19.93 -8.37
C PRO A 19 40.98 19.85 -9.74
N VAL A 20 40.10 20.81 -10.02
CA VAL A 20 39.41 20.98 -11.29
C VAL A 20 40.37 21.31 -12.44
N ASP A 21 41.36 22.18 -12.27
CA ASP A 21 42.29 22.59 -13.33
C ASP A 21 43.21 21.46 -13.80
N ASP A 22 43.62 20.57 -12.89
CA ASP A 22 44.41 19.38 -13.22
C ASP A 22 43.56 18.33 -13.98
N LEU A 23 42.34 18.08 -13.50
CA LEU A 23 41.37 17.21 -14.17
C LEU A 23 41.00 17.71 -15.58
N LEU A 24 40.81 19.02 -15.76
CA LEU A 24 40.47 19.61 -17.06
C LEU A 24 41.58 19.45 -18.10
N ASN A 25 42.85 19.52 -17.68
CA ASN A 25 44.00 19.38 -18.57
C ASN A 25 44.23 17.91 -18.99
N GLN A 26 43.93 16.95 -18.10
CA GLN A 26 44.04 15.52 -18.41
C GLN A 26 42.96 15.03 -19.39
N MET A 27 41.81 15.72 -19.45
CA MET A 27 40.67 15.31 -20.29
C MET A 27 40.74 15.75 -21.76
N ASN A 28 41.86 16.37 -22.21
CA ASN A 28 42.08 16.85 -23.59
C ASN A 28 40.85 17.56 -24.21
N LEU A 29 40.20 18.43 -23.42
CA LEU A 29 38.95 19.08 -23.79
C LEU A 29 39.19 20.21 -24.82
N PRO A 30 38.26 20.44 -25.77
CA PRO A 30 38.33 21.60 -26.66
C PRO A 30 38.45 22.91 -25.88
N PRO A 31 39.22 23.91 -26.37
CA PRO A 31 39.53 25.14 -25.62
C PRO A 31 38.28 25.94 -25.22
N ALA A 32 37.21 25.88 -26.00
CA ALA A 32 35.93 26.50 -25.67
C ALA A 32 35.25 25.87 -24.44
N VAL A 33 35.36 24.54 -24.29
CA VAL A 33 34.78 23.77 -23.19
C VAL A 33 35.58 24.00 -21.90
N ALA A 34 36.92 23.97 -22.01
CA ALA A 34 37.81 24.27 -20.89
C ALA A 34 37.61 25.69 -20.34
N GLY A 35 37.45 26.68 -21.23
CA GLY A 35 37.15 28.06 -20.84
C GLY A 35 35.81 28.22 -20.11
N PHE A 36 34.78 27.50 -20.57
CA PHE A 36 33.46 27.51 -19.92
C PHE A 36 33.49 26.89 -18.52
N LEU A 37 34.14 25.73 -18.37
CA LEU A 37 34.29 25.03 -17.09
C LEU A 37 35.07 25.88 -16.08
N ARG A 38 36.16 26.52 -16.50
CA ARG A 38 36.93 27.42 -15.63
C ARG A 38 36.12 28.65 -15.18
N ARG A 39 35.33 29.24 -16.09
CA ARG A 39 34.51 30.42 -15.79
C ARG A 39 33.36 30.10 -14.81
N ASN A 40 32.79 28.90 -14.90
CA ASN A 40 31.63 28.48 -14.10
C ASN A 40 31.96 27.41 -13.03
N GLN A 41 33.24 27.21 -12.71
CA GLN A 41 33.71 26.10 -11.87
C GLN A 41 33.00 25.97 -10.51
N VAL A 42 32.76 27.10 -9.82
CA VAL A 42 32.10 27.10 -8.51
C VAL A 42 30.62 26.72 -8.64
N ALA A 43 29.93 27.28 -9.65
CA ALA A 43 28.53 26.96 -9.91
C ALA A 43 28.36 25.46 -10.22
N ILE A 44 29.19 24.92 -11.12
CA ILE A 44 29.18 23.50 -11.47
C ILE A 44 29.46 22.63 -10.24
N LEU A 45 30.47 22.97 -9.44
CA LEU A 45 30.79 22.22 -8.22
C LEU A 45 29.63 22.25 -7.21
N THR A 46 29.01 23.41 -6.99
CA THR A 46 27.84 23.52 -6.10
C THR A 46 26.67 22.69 -6.62
N SER A 47 26.40 22.70 -7.93
CA SER A 47 25.36 21.86 -8.53
C SER A 47 25.66 20.37 -8.35
N VAL A 48 26.91 19.95 -8.55
CA VAL A 48 27.32 18.55 -8.33
C VAL A 48 27.12 18.16 -6.86
N ILE A 49 27.52 19.00 -5.91
CA ILE A 49 27.33 18.73 -4.48
C ILE A 49 25.84 18.60 -4.13
N VAL A 50 24.99 19.51 -4.63
CA VAL A 50 23.54 19.44 -4.40
C VAL A 50 22.95 18.14 -4.96
N VAL A 51 23.36 17.75 -6.16
CA VAL A 51 22.93 16.49 -6.78
C VAL A 51 23.40 15.30 -5.94
N VAL A 52 24.67 15.27 -5.50
CA VAL A 52 25.20 14.20 -4.65
C VAL A 52 24.43 14.11 -3.33
N LEU A 53 24.18 15.23 -2.65
CA LEU A 53 23.42 15.26 -1.41
C LEU A 53 21.98 14.77 -1.61
N LEU A 54 21.36 15.13 -2.73
CA LEU A 54 20.02 14.68 -3.09
C LEU A 54 20.01 13.16 -3.32
N VAL A 55 20.96 12.62 -4.08
CA VAL A 55 21.07 11.17 -4.33
C VAL A 55 21.33 10.41 -3.03
N VAL A 56 22.26 10.87 -2.19
CA VAL A 56 22.54 10.26 -0.89
C VAL A 56 21.31 10.33 0.02
N GLY A 57 20.60 11.47 0.03
CA GLY A 57 19.37 11.64 0.78
C GLY A 57 18.28 10.64 0.37
N ILE A 58 18.06 10.46 -0.93
CA ILE A 58 17.12 9.45 -1.47
C ILE A 58 17.56 8.05 -1.05
N ALA A 59 18.83 7.69 -1.22
CA ALA A 59 19.34 6.36 -0.88
C ALA A 59 19.19 6.05 0.63
N LEU A 60 19.47 7.01 1.50
CA LEU A 60 19.28 6.88 2.94
C LEU A 60 17.79 6.77 3.30
N PHE A 61 16.93 7.56 2.66
CA PHE A 61 15.49 7.51 2.87
C PHE A 61 14.91 6.16 2.43
N ASP A 62 15.28 5.65 1.26
CA ASP A 62 14.86 4.36 0.75
C ASP A 62 15.35 3.21 1.64
N SER A 63 16.58 3.31 2.15
CA SER A 63 17.14 2.35 3.11
C SER A 63 16.35 2.34 4.42
N TYR A 64 16.07 3.53 4.97
CA TYR A 64 15.28 3.67 6.19
C TYR A 64 13.84 3.16 6.02
N ARG A 65 13.20 3.47 4.90
CA ARG A 65 11.85 2.99 4.56
C ARG A 65 11.83 1.48 4.44
N SER A 66 12.79 0.88 3.74
CA SER A 66 12.89 -0.57 3.58
C SER A 66 13.12 -1.28 4.92
N TYR A 67 13.99 -0.73 5.77
CA TYR A 67 14.22 -1.25 7.12
C TYR A 67 12.93 -1.21 7.96
N ARG A 68 12.18 -0.10 7.92
CA ARG A 68 10.92 0.02 8.65
C ARG A 68 9.84 -0.94 8.14
N ILE A 69 9.75 -1.15 6.83
CA ILE A 69 8.79 -2.11 6.25
C ILE A 69 9.12 -3.53 6.71
N SER A 70 10.40 -3.93 6.65
CA SER A 70 10.83 -5.26 7.13
C SER A 70 10.50 -5.45 8.62
N LYS A 71 10.82 -4.48 9.48
CA LYS A 71 10.49 -4.56 10.91
C LYS A 71 9.00 -4.55 11.20
N ALA A 72 8.21 -3.90 10.37
CA ALA A 72 6.76 -3.92 10.48
C ALA A 72 6.18 -5.29 10.09
N ALA A 73 6.75 -5.94 9.07
CA ALA A 73 6.37 -7.29 8.67
C ALA A 73 6.68 -8.30 9.78
N ASP A 74 7.91 -8.30 10.32
CA ASP A 74 8.29 -9.17 11.45
C ASP A 74 7.34 -9.00 12.65
N ALA A 75 6.95 -7.76 12.95
CA ALA A 75 6.07 -7.45 14.07
C ALA A 75 4.62 -7.88 13.80
N LEU A 76 4.15 -7.78 12.56
CA LEU A 76 2.83 -8.30 12.17
C LEU A 76 2.80 -9.82 12.23
N ASP A 77 3.84 -10.50 11.74
CA ASP A 77 3.96 -11.96 11.81
C ASP A 77 3.95 -12.44 13.26
N ALA A 78 4.66 -11.74 14.16
CA ALA A 78 4.61 -12.02 15.59
C ALA A 78 3.19 -11.83 16.17
N ALA A 79 2.45 -10.81 15.73
CA ALA A 79 1.09 -10.57 16.18
C ALA A 79 0.11 -11.67 15.73
N THR A 80 0.21 -12.14 14.48
CA THR A 80 -0.73 -13.10 13.91
C THR A 80 -0.65 -14.48 14.56
N VAL A 81 0.55 -14.91 14.97
CA VAL A 81 0.76 -16.19 15.67
C VAL A 81 0.56 -16.11 17.19
N ALA A 82 0.45 -14.90 17.75
CA ALA A 82 0.25 -14.73 19.18
C ALA A 82 -1.13 -15.23 19.64
N ALA A 83 -1.18 -15.65 20.91
CA ALA A 83 -2.41 -16.03 21.58
C ALA A 83 -3.40 -14.84 21.63
N SER A 84 -4.70 -15.13 21.64
CA SER A 84 -5.77 -14.13 21.51
C SER A 84 -5.69 -12.98 22.53
N GLY A 85 -5.14 -13.24 23.73
CA GLY A 85 -4.95 -12.22 24.77
C GLY A 85 -3.82 -11.22 24.48
N GLN A 86 -2.78 -11.62 23.73
CA GLN A 86 -1.64 -10.76 23.40
C GLN A 86 -1.71 -10.19 21.97
N ARG A 87 -2.44 -10.89 21.08
CA ARG A 87 -2.59 -10.50 19.66
C ARG A 87 -3.04 -9.05 19.49
N GLU A 88 -4.08 -8.63 20.22
CA GLU A 88 -4.60 -7.27 20.12
C GLU A 88 -3.56 -6.20 20.46
N GLN A 89 -2.81 -6.41 21.56
CA GLN A 89 -1.76 -5.49 21.97
C GLN A 89 -0.64 -5.39 20.92
N LEU A 90 -0.25 -6.52 20.32
CA LEU A 90 0.78 -6.53 19.28
C LEU A 90 0.28 -5.84 18.00
N LEU A 91 -0.98 -6.02 17.62
CA LEU A 91 -1.57 -5.31 16.48
C LEU A 91 -1.55 -3.79 16.71
N HIS A 92 -1.94 -3.32 17.90
CA HIS A 92 -1.81 -1.91 18.27
C HIS A 92 -0.37 -1.42 18.19
N GLN A 93 0.59 -2.20 18.69
CA GLN A 93 2.01 -1.85 18.60
C GLN A 93 2.48 -1.72 17.14
N VAL A 94 2.04 -2.60 16.25
CA VAL A 94 2.35 -2.50 14.81
C VAL A 94 1.77 -1.21 14.23
N ILE A 95 0.51 -0.88 14.55
CA ILE A 95 -0.18 0.30 14.05
C ILE A 95 0.51 1.58 14.55
N ASP A 96 0.82 1.67 15.84
CA ASP A 96 1.40 2.86 16.46
C ASP A 96 2.83 3.09 15.98
N LYS A 97 3.64 2.02 15.90
CA LYS A 97 5.05 2.11 15.54
C LYS A 97 5.28 2.14 14.04
N TYR A 98 4.39 1.59 13.22
CA TYR A 98 4.59 1.42 11.77
C TYR A 98 3.41 1.92 10.94
N GLY A 99 2.61 2.86 11.43
CA GLY A 99 1.35 3.31 10.81
C GLY A 99 1.38 3.70 9.32
N SER A 100 2.54 4.00 8.75
CA SER A 100 2.74 4.32 7.33
C SER A 100 3.17 3.13 6.45
N THR A 101 3.24 1.91 7.00
CA THR A 101 3.65 0.71 6.27
C THR A 101 2.44 -0.14 5.87
N PRO A 102 2.57 -0.96 4.82
CA PRO A 102 1.53 -1.94 4.46
C PRO A 102 1.19 -2.89 5.61
N SER A 103 2.18 -3.27 6.43
CA SER A 103 1.93 -4.15 7.58
C SER A 103 1.03 -3.51 8.63
N ALA A 104 1.08 -2.19 8.81
CA ALA A 104 0.13 -1.51 9.70
C ALA A 104 -1.28 -1.44 9.12
N LEU A 105 -1.42 -1.30 7.79
CA LEU A 105 -2.71 -1.44 7.12
C LEU A 105 -3.31 -2.83 7.38
N TRP A 106 -2.53 -3.89 7.15
CA TRP A 106 -2.94 -5.26 7.44
C TRP A 106 -3.23 -5.49 8.92
N ALA A 107 -2.45 -4.89 9.82
CA ALA A 107 -2.71 -4.95 11.26
C ALA A 107 -4.08 -4.34 11.63
N ARG A 108 -4.50 -3.25 10.98
CA ARG A 108 -5.85 -2.68 11.19
C ARG A 108 -6.95 -3.61 10.69
N ILE A 109 -6.76 -4.22 9.51
CA ILE A 109 -7.73 -5.20 8.98
C ILE A 109 -7.85 -6.41 9.91
N GLU A 110 -6.73 -6.93 10.40
CA GLU A 110 -6.70 -8.04 11.33
C GLU A 110 -7.29 -7.66 12.71
N LEU A 111 -7.07 -6.42 13.15
CA LEU A 111 -7.72 -5.90 14.37
C LEU A 111 -9.24 -5.82 14.20
N ALA A 112 -9.74 -5.39 13.04
CA ALA A 112 -11.18 -5.40 12.77
C ALA A 112 -11.75 -6.82 12.81
N ARG A 113 -11.06 -7.80 12.21
CA ARG A 113 -11.43 -9.22 12.27
C ARG A 113 -11.45 -9.73 13.70
N LEU A 114 -10.46 -9.36 14.52
CA LEU A 114 -10.41 -9.72 15.93
C LEU A 114 -11.56 -9.10 16.74
N GLN A 115 -11.95 -7.86 16.45
CA GLN A 115 -13.12 -7.22 17.06
C GLN A 115 -14.42 -7.93 16.65
N GLN A 116 -14.53 -8.33 15.37
CA GLN A 116 -15.65 -9.12 14.88
C GLN A 116 -15.76 -10.47 15.61
N ASP A 117 -14.65 -11.20 15.77
CA ASP A 117 -14.60 -12.47 16.50
C ASP A 117 -15.03 -12.32 17.97
N LYS A 118 -14.76 -11.16 18.58
CA LYS A 118 -15.20 -10.80 19.93
C LYS A 118 -16.67 -10.34 20.00
N GLY A 119 -17.37 -10.30 18.87
CA GLY A 119 -18.74 -9.80 18.76
C GLY A 119 -18.86 -8.27 18.78
N ASN A 120 -17.75 -7.53 18.79
CA ASN A 120 -17.75 -6.08 18.70
C ASN A 120 -17.80 -5.62 17.23
N ILE A 121 -18.96 -5.83 16.60
CA ILE A 121 -19.14 -5.57 15.17
C ILE A 121 -19.05 -4.07 14.85
N ALA A 122 -19.58 -3.22 15.74
CA ALA A 122 -19.47 -1.76 15.61
C ALA A 122 -18.00 -1.29 15.61
N GLY A 123 -17.16 -1.86 16.48
CA GLY A 123 -15.73 -1.57 16.50
C GLY A 123 -15.01 -2.03 15.22
N ALA A 124 -15.36 -3.21 14.71
CA ALA A 124 -14.82 -3.72 13.46
C ALA A 124 -15.16 -2.81 12.26
N ILE A 125 -16.42 -2.37 12.17
CA ILE A 125 -16.89 -1.42 11.15
C ILE A 125 -16.10 -0.11 11.24
N ALA A 126 -16.01 0.49 12.43
CA ALA A 126 -15.30 1.76 12.62
C ALA A 126 -13.83 1.69 12.16
N ILE A 127 -13.15 0.57 12.43
CA ILE A 127 -11.77 0.36 11.97
C ILE A 127 -11.72 0.29 10.44
N LEU A 128 -12.59 -0.50 9.81
CA LEU A 128 -12.56 -0.67 8.36
C LEU A 128 -13.04 0.56 7.59
N GLU A 129 -13.98 1.34 8.13
CA GLU A 129 -14.38 2.63 7.53
C GLU A 129 -13.22 3.62 7.53
N LYS A 130 -12.50 3.70 8.66
CA LYS A 130 -11.28 4.52 8.74
C LYS A 130 -10.26 4.07 7.72
N VAL A 131 -10.00 2.76 7.63
CA VAL A 131 -9.10 2.19 6.61
C VAL A 131 -9.57 2.59 5.22
N ASN A 132 -10.84 2.35 4.85
CA ASN A 132 -11.39 2.66 3.53
C ASN A 132 -11.24 4.15 3.16
N SER A 133 -11.38 5.05 4.14
CA SER A 133 -11.20 6.50 3.94
C SER A 133 -9.74 6.91 3.67
N GLU A 134 -8.77 6.11 4.12
CA GLU A 134 -7.34 6.34 3.91
C GLU A 134 -6.82 5.68 2.61
N LEU A 135 -7.56 4.73 2.05
CA LEU A 135 -7.17 4.03 0.83
C LEU A 135 -7.43 4.88 -0.42
N SER A 136 -6.48 4.82 -1.35
CA SER A 136 -6.70 5.31 -2.72
C SER A 136 -7.71 4.43 -3.46
N ALA A 137 -8.30 4.95 -4.54
CA ALA A 137 -9.30 4.23 -5.33
C ALA A 137 -8.73 2.96 -6.00
N ASP A 138 -7.45 2.99 -6.34
CA ASP A 138 -6.68 1.93 -6.98
C ASP A 138 -5.91 1.04 -5.98
N ASP A 139 -6.11 1.24 -4.67
CA ASP A 139 -5.41 0.46 -3.66
C ASP A 139 -5.79 -1.04 -3.75
N PRO A 140 -4.82 -1.96 -3.85
CA PRO A 140 -5.09 -3.39 -3.94
C PRO A 140 -5.86 -3.98 -2.74
N ALA A 141 -5.84 -3.33 -1.58
CA ALA A 141 -6.58 -3.76 -0.39
C ALA A 141 -8.04 -3.27 -0.38
N ARG A 142 -8.39 -2.25 -1.19
CA ARG A 142 -9.74 -1.66 -1.23
C ARG A 142 -10.85 -2.71 -1.48
N PRO A 143 -10.71 -3.67 -2.41
CA PRO A 143 -11.75 -4.67 -2.66
C PRO A 143 -12.03 -5.53 -1.43
N LEU A 144 -10.98 -5.94 -0.73
CA LEU A 144 -11.08 -6.73 0.50
C LEU A 144 -11.79 -5.94 1.61
N VAL A 145 -11.41 -4.67 1.79
CA VAL A 145 -12.01 -3.79 2.81
C VAL A 145 -13.50 -3.56 2.53
N LEU A 146 -13.88 -3.28 1.28
CA LEU A 146 -15.28 -3.11 0.88
C LEU A 146 -16.10 -4.39 1.08
N PHE A 147 -15.54 -5.55 0.74
CA PHE A 147 -16.21 -6.83 0.95
C PHE A 147 -16.45 -7.11 2.43
N ASN A 148 -15.43 -6.88 3.27
CA ASN A 148 -15.52 -7.07 4.71
C ASN A 148 -16.50 -6.08 5.36
N LEU A 149 -16.48 -4.80 4.96
CA LEU A 149 -17.48 -3.82 5.40
C LEU A 149 -18.90 -4.27 5.05
N GLY A 150 -19.11 -4.74 3.81
CA GLY A 150 -20.40 -5.26 3.39
C GLY A 150 -20.89 -6.41 4.28
N GLY A 151 -20.02 -7.37 4.59
CA GLY A 151 -20.36 -8.51 5.45
C GLY A 151 -20.63 -8.12 6.90
N LEU A 152 -19.88 -7.17 7.46
CA LEU A 152 -20.13 -6.63 8.80
C LEU A 152 -21.47 -5.89 8.85
N TYR A 153 -21.82 -5.16 7.79
CA TYR A 153 -23.13 -4.50 7.68
C TYR A 153 -24.29 -5.48 7.54
N GLU A 154 -24.13 -6.59 6.81
CA GLU A 154 -25.09 -7.70 6.82
C GLU A 154 -25.29 -8.25 8.25
N GLN A 155 -24.19 -8.49 8.96
CA GLN A 155 -24.22 -9.01 10.34
C GLN A 155 -24.97 -8.07 11.32
N GLU A 156 -24.85 -6.76 11.12
CA GLU A 156 -25.56 -5.73 11.88
C GLU A 156 -26.98 -5.45 11.39
N LYS A 157 -27.49 -6.22 10.41
CA LYS A 157 -28.81 -6.00 9.78
C LYS A 157 -28.95 -4.59 9.21
N LYS A 158 -27.89 -4.13 8.55
CA LYS A 158 -27.76 -2.82 7.89
C LYS A 158 -27.67 -3.02 6.37
N PRO A 159 -28.76 -3.48 5.71
CA PRO A 159 -28.73 -3.90 4.32
C PRO A 159 -28.37 -2.76 3.35
N ASP A 160 -28.80 -1.53 3.64
CA ASP A 160 -28.47 -0.37 2.79
C ASP A 160 -26.97 -0.09 2.76
N GLN A 161 -26.29 -0.13 3.91
CA GLN A 161 -24.84 0.07 3.99
C GLN A 161 -24.05 -1.10 3.39
N ALA A 162 -24.56 -2.33 3.53
CA ALA A 162 -23.99 -3.49 2.86
C ALA A 162 -24.06 -3.34 1.34
N LEU A 163 -25.23 -2.97 0.81
CA LEU A 163 -25.43 -2.73 -0.62
C LEU A 163 -24.60 -1.58 -1.17
N LEU A 164 -24.34 -0.53 -0.38
CA LEU A 164 -23.42 0.54 -0.76
C LEU A 164 -21.98 0.01 -0.91
N SER A 165 -21.50 -0.73 0.09
CA SER A 165 -20.15 -1.32 0.08
C SER A 165 -19.96 -2.27 -1.09
N TYR A 166 -20.94 -3.14 -1.35
CA TYR A 166 -20.89 -4.06 -2.50
C TYR A 166 -21.08 -3.35 -3.84
N ARG A 167 -21.83 -2.25 -3.91
CA ARG A 167 -21.92 -1.45 -5.13
C ARG A 167 -20.59 -0.80 -5.48
N GLU A 168 -19.87 -0.25 -4.49
CA GLU A 168 -18.51 0.23 -4.71
C GLU A 168 -17.59 -0.90 -5.19
N LEU A 169 -17.67 -2.08 -4.56
CA LEU A 169 -16.90 -3.26 -4.96
C LEU A 169 -17.20 -3.68 -6.40
N SER A 170 -18.46 -3.60 -6.83
CA SER A 170 -18.88 -3.92 -8.20
C SER A 170 -18.31 -2.98 -9.27
N GLY A 171 -17.74 -1.83 -8.87
CA GLY A 171 -17.02 -0.94 -9.77
C GLY A 171 -15.53 -1.30 -9.95
N ILE A 172 -15.02 -2.28 -9.19
CA ILE A 172 -13.62 -2.68 -9.24
C ILE A 172 -13.47 -3.92 -10.12
N LYS A 173 -12.73 -3.76 -11.22
CA LYS A 173 -12.48 -4.81 -12.20
C LYS A 173 -11.95 -6.09 -11.54
N GLY A 174 -12.64 -7.20 -11.79
CA GLY A 174 -12.27 -8.52 -11.28
C GLY A 174 -12.95 -8.88 -9.95
N PHE A 175 -13.70 -7.95 -9.36
CA PHE A 175 -14.51 -8.18 -8.17
C PHE A 175 -16.02 -8.00 -8.41
N ASP A 176 -16.40 -7.66 -9.65
CA ASP A 176 -17.77 -7.41 -10.08
C ASP A 176 -18.69 -8.61 -9.79
N ALA A 177 -18.24 -9.82 -10.14
CA ALA A 177 -19.00 -11.04 -9.93
C ALA A 177 -19.27 -11.27 -8.44
N GLU A 178 -18.23 -11.20 -7.60
CA GLU A 178 -18.35 -11.39 -6.15
C GLU A 178 -19.30 -10.36 -5.53
N ALA A 179 -19.20 -9.11 -5.97
CA ALA A 179 -20.10 -8.05 -5.55
C ALA A 179 -21.56 -8.33 -5.92
N PHE A 180 -21.85 -8.72 -7.17
CA PHE A 180 -23.23 -9.06 -7.57
C PHE A 180 -23.77 -10.28 -6.81
N LYS A 181 -22.93 -11.28 -6.52
CA LYS A 181 -23.30 -12.42 -5.69
C LYS A 181 -23.72 -11.98 -4.29
N ALA A 182 -22.91 -11.12 -3.67
CA ALA A 182 -23.19 -10.58 -2.34
C ALA A 182 -24.45 -9.69 -2.33
N MET A 183 -24.61 -8.77 -3.29
CA MET A 183 -25.82 -7.96 -3.42
C MET A 183 -27.08 -8.81 -3.62
N GLY A 184 -26.98 -9.90 -4.40
CA GLY A 184 -28.08 -10.84 -4.58
C GLY A 184 -28.50 -11.51 -3.27
N ARG A 185 -27.53 -11.91 -2.43
CA ARG A 185 -27.78 -12.43 -1.08
C ARG A 185 -28.48 -11.40 -0.20
N VAL A 186 -27.99 -10.17 -0.15
CA VAL A 186 -28.62 -9.09 0.64
C VAL A 186 -30.07 -8.87 0.21
N TYR A 187 -30.34 -8.79 -1.10
CA TYR A 187 -31.71 -8.63 -1.59
C TYR A 187 -32.60 -9.85 -1.32
N GLU A 188 -32.06 -11.07 -1.33
CA GLU A 188 -32.79 -12.29 -0.97
C GLU A 188 -33.21 -12.26 0.51
N GLU A 189 -32.30 -11.83 1.40
CA GLU A 189 -32.58 -11.65 2.84
C GLU A 189 -33.63 -10.58 3.11
N GLU A 190 -33.59 -9.48 2.35
CA GLU A 190 -34.60 -8.41 2.38
C GLU A 190 -35.91 -8.78 1.64
N LYS A 191 -36.03 -10.02 1.16
CA LYS A 191 -37.19 -10.55 0.40
C LYS A 191 -37.49 -9.78 -0.89
N ASN A 192 -36.53 -9.02 -1.40
CA ASN A 192 -36.63 -8.32 -2.68
C ASN A 192 -36.24 -9.27 -3.83
N ARG A 193 -37.16 -10.18 -4.17
CA ARG A 193 -36.93 -11.27 -5.12
C ARG A 193 -36.49 -10.76 -6.50
N ASP A 194 -37.07 -9.67 -6.97
CA ASP A 194 -36.77 -9.11 -8.30
C ASP A 194 -35.33 -8.62 -8.39
N LYS A 195 -34.88 -7.83 -7.41
CA LYS A 195 -33.50 -7.33 -7.37
C LYS A 195 -32.50 -8.45 -7.09
N ALA A 196 -32.84 -9.41 -6.24
CA ALA A 196 -32.01 -10.58 -5.99
C ALA A 196 -31.78 -11.38 -7.29
N ALA A 197 -32.85 -11.64 -8.05
CA ALA A 197 -32.76 -12.30 -9.34
C ALA A 197 -31.95 -11.50 -10.36
N GLU A 198 -32.10 -10.17 -10.39
CA GLU A 198 -31.29 -9.30 -11.25
C GLU A 198 -29.79 -9.45 -10.93
N MET A 199 -29.38 -9.36 -9.66
CA MET A 199 -27.98 -9.46 -9.27
C MET A 199 -27.40 -10.84 -9.57
N TYR A 200 -28.14 -11.91 -9.29
CA TYR A 200 -27.71 -13.27 -9.61
C TYR A 200 -27.54 -13.51 -11.12
N ARG A 201 -28.41 -12.94 -11.97
CA ARG A 201 -28.19 -12.98 -13.42
C ARG A 201 -26.91 -12.27 -13.84
N LYS A 202 -26.60 -11.11 -13.24
CA LYS A 202 -25.34 -10.39 -13.51
C LYS A 202 -24.11 -11.23 -13.14
N TYR A 203 -24.13 -11.87 -11.98
CA TYR A 203 -23.08 -12.82 -11.57
C TYR A 203 -22.91 -13.95 -12.60
N LEU A 204 -23.99 -14.65 -12.97
CA LEU A 204 -23.94 -15.77 -13.91
C LEU A 204 -23.48 -15.35 -15.32
N ALA A 205 -23.78 -14.12 -15.73
CA ALA A 205 -23.35 -13.57 -17.02
C ALA A 205 -21.84 -13.27 -17.06
N LEU A 206 -21.23 -12.94 -15.93
CA LEU A 206 -19.78 -12.72 -15.83
C LEU A 206 -19.02 -14.04 -15.75
N THR A 207 -19.40 -14.93 -14.83
CA THR A 207 -18.73 -16.22 -14.64
C THR A 207 -18.96 -17.17 -15.82
N GLY A 208 -20.04 -17.00 -16.57
CA GLY A 208 -20.32 -17.79 -17.78
C GLY A 208 -19.45 -17.43 -18.98
N LYS A 209 -18.89 -16.21 -19.00
CA LYS A 209 -17.92 -15.80 -20.03
C LYS A 209 -16.50 -16.27 -19.69
N GLU A 210 -16.17 -16.33 -18.41
CA GLU A 210 -14.88 -16.79 -17.90
C GLU A 210 -14.76 -18.33 -17.89
N GLY A 211 -15.88 -19.05 -17.71
CA GLY A 211 -15.93 -20.50 -17.54
C GLY A 211 -15.95 -21.38 -18.80
N GLN A 212 -15.51 -20.89 -19.98
CA GLN A 212 -15.44 -21.77 -21.17
C GLN A 212 -14.40 -22.90 -21.05
N ASP A 213 -13.54 -22.89 -20.02
CA ASP A 213 -12.47 -23.88 -19.85
C ASP A 213 -12.60 -24.79 -18.61
N THR A 214 -13.60 -24.59 -17.74
CA THR A 214 -13.79 -25.45 -16.55
C THR A 214 -14.72 -26.62 -16.88
N ARG A 215 -14.14 -27.74 -17.35
CA ARG A 215 -14.80 -29.05 -17.56
C ARG A 215 -15.22 -29.73 -16.24
N GLY A 216 -16.01 -29.04 -15.44
CA GLY A 216 -16.54 -29.48 -14.16
C GLY A 216 -17.28 -28.30 -13.55
N GLY A 217 -18.56 -28.15 -13.88
CA GLY A 217 -19.33 -26.93 -13.62
C GLY A 217 -19.19 -26.43 -12.17
N ASP A 218 -18.75 -25.18 -12.07
CA ASP A 218 -18.52 -24.44 -10.83
C ASP A 218 -19.67 -24.67 -9.81
N PRO A 219 -19.38 -25.26 -8.63
CA PRO A 219 -20.37 -25.48 -7.57
C PRO A 219 -21.09 -24.21 -7.15
N GLU A 220 -20.40 -23.06 -7.13
CA GLU A 220 -21.01 -21.78 -6.76
C GLU A 220 -22.03 -21.36 -7.82
N ARG A 221 -21.67 -21.48 -9.10
CA ARG A 221 -22.58 -21.21 -10.20
C ARG A 221 -23.88 -22.01 -10.10
N LYS A 222 -23.78 -23.32 -9.85
CA LYS A 222 -24.95 -24.20 -9.68
C LYS A 222 -25.83 -23.77 -8.50
N LEU A 223 -25.21 -23.36 -7.39
CA LEU A 223 -25.93 -22.83 -6.23
C LEU A 223 -26.70 -21.56 -6.58
N ILE A 224 -26.07 -20.63 -7.30
CA ILE A 224 -26.72 -19.38 -7.72
C ILE A 224 -27.81 -19.63 -8.76
N GLU A 225 -27.64 -20.57 -9.70
CA GLU A 225 -28.70 -21.00 -10.62
C GLU A 225 -29.91 -21.58 -9.86
N ALA A 226 -29.67 -22.43 -8.85
CA ALA A 226 -30.73 -22.97 -8.02
C ALA A 226 -31.46 -21.87 -7.22
N ARG A 227 -30.73 -20.91 -6.64
CA ARG A 227 -31.33 -19.76 -5.96
C ARG A 227 -32.17 -18.93 -6.91
N LEU A 228 -31.66 -18.63 -8.11
CA LEU A 228 -32.39 -17.86 -9.12
C LEU A 228 -33.71 -18.55 -9.52
N ASN A 229 -33.70 -19.86 -9.76
CA ASN A 229 -34.91 -20.62 -10.07
C ASN A 229 -35.95 -20.52 -8.94
N ARG A 230 -35.51 -20.64 -7.68
CA ARG A 230 -36.39 -20.50 -6.51
C ARG A 230 -36.98 -19.11 -6.33
N LEU A 231 -36.32 -18.05 -6.83
CA LEU A 231 -36.83 -16.68 -6.78
C LEU A 231 -37.93 -16.43 -7.81
N GLN A 232 -37.92 -17.20 -8.91
CA GLN A 232 -38.84 -17.07 -10.05
C GLN A 232 -40.05 -18.01 -10.00
N SER A 233 -40.00 -19.06 -9.17
CA SER A 233 -41.16 -19.86 -8.78
C SER A 233 -42.01 -19.14 -7.75
#